data_AF-A0A7S2VLZ1-F1
#
_entry.id   AF-A0A7S2VLZ1-F1
#
_cell.length_a   1.000
_cell.length_b   1.000
_cell.length_c   1.000
_cell.angle_alpha   90.00
_cell.angle_beta   90.00
_cell.angle_gamma   90.00
#
_symmetry.space_group_name_H-M   'P 1'
#
loop_
_entity.id
_entity.type
_entity.pdbx_description
1 polymer ?
#
loop_
_entity_poly.entity_id
_entity_poly.type
_entity_poly.pdbx_seq_one_letter_code
_entity_poly.pdbx_strand_id
1 'polypeptide(L)'
;MERLCHQGRAGISAAGENADLRKQLAAYAVEIGVLRDEKQSAAQALLNANEEKKRLTEECDKARQGNGKVVVGFTVTNVAFERLQAQGALVEAFQARIVQAITDEARTAGHAGLAVHVTLLSAGSVRVEAEASPHPSVGPGASQDLVARLGSSSTMARALALAVESLPGIEVATEGPISVVDLSVSLRNGEDVHLVRDRHQALQQSHAALRADHKGLQEQHAEEQRRRQEL
;
A
#
# COMPACT_ATOMS: atom_id res chain seq x y z
N MET A 1 -23.54 -86.14 25.56
CA MET A 1 -23.23 -85.67 24.19
C MET A 1 -23.75 -84.24 23.88
N GLU A 2 -24.28 -83.47 24.84
CA GLU A 2 -24.83 -82.13 24.56
C GLU A 2 -23.83 -80.96 24.72
N ARG A 3 -22.63 -81.18 25.30
CA ARG A 3 -21.65 -80.11 25.53
C ARG A 3 -20.79 -79.74 24.32
N LEU A 4 -20.83 -80.53 23.24
CA LEU A 4 -20.04 -80.28 22.02
C LEU A 4 -20.73 -79.34 21.01
N CYS A 5 -22.05 -79.12 21.13
CA CYS A 5 -22.79 -78.26 20.18
C CYS A 5 -22.79 -76.77 20.54
N HIS A 6 -22.34 -76.37 21.73
CA HIS A 6 -22.30 -74.94 22.13
C HIS A 6 -20.96 -74.26 21.85
N GLN A 7 -19.87 -75.02 21.65
CA GLN A 7 -18.56 -74.45 21.29
C GLN A 7 -18.49 -73.94 19.84
N GLY A 8 -19.26 -74.52 18.91
CA GLY A 8 -19.27 -74.08 17.50
C GLY A 8 -19.93 -72.72 17.27
N ARG A 9 -20.88 -72.31 18.13
CA ARG A 9 -21.65 -71.07 17.92
C ARG A 9 -20.91 -69.82 18.37
N ALA A 10 -20.06 -69.94 19.40
CA ALA A 10 -19.21 -68.84 19.87
C ALA A 10 -18.07 -68.51 18.89
N GLY A 11 -17.51 -69.52 18.21
CA GLY A 11 -16.44 -69.31 17.23
C GLY A 11 -16.88 -68.57 15.96
N ILE A 12 -18.14 -68.75 15.54
CA ILE A 12 -18.70 -68.07 14.35
C ILE A 12 -18.96 -66.58 14.64
N SER A 13 -19.41 -66.22 15.85
CA SER A 13 -19.57 -64.80 16.25
C SER A 13 -18.23 -64.07 16.28
N ALA A 14 -17.22 -64.67 16.92
CA ALA A 14 -15.89 -64.08 17.04
C ALA A 14 -15.19 -63.90 15.67
N ALA A 15 -15.43 -64.80 14.72
CA ALA A 15 -14.89 -64.69 13.36
C ALA A 15 -15.53 -63.52 12.58
N GLY A 16 -16.84 -63.29 12.75
CA GLY A 16 -17.55 -62.16 12.14
C GLY A 16 -17.08 -60.81 12.70
N GLU A 17 -16.99 -60.70 14.02
CA GLU A 17 -16.49 -59.50 14.71
C GLU A 17 -15.06 -59.14 14.28
N ASN A 18 -14.18 -60.14 14.10
CA ASN A 18 -12.83 -59.91 13.61
C ASN A 18 -12.80 -59.38 12.17
N ALA A 19 -13.70 -59.87 11.30
CA ALA A 19 -13.81 -59.41 9.93
C ALA A 19 -14.28 -57.95 9.85
N ASP A 20 -15.23 -57.55 10.70
CA ASP A 20 -15.73 -56.18 10.72
C ASP A 20 -14.74 -55.19 11.34
N LEU A 21 -14.00 -55.58 12.38
CA LEU A 21 -12.89 -54.80 12.91
C LEU A 21 -11.80 -54.56 11.86
N ARG A 22 -11.45 -55.58 11.07
CA ARG A 22 -10.48 -55.43 9.96
C ARG A 22 -10.97 -54.44 8.91
N LYS A 23 -12.26 -54.46 8.55
CA LYS A 23 -12.86 -53.49 7.62
C LYS A 23 -12.81 -52.07 8.19
N GLN A 24 -13.15 -51.89 9.47
CA GLN A 24 -13.07 -50.59 10.13
C GLN A 24 -11.64 -50.05 10.16
N LEU A 25 -10.66 -50.89 10.54
CA LEU A 25 -9.24 -50.52 10.52
C LEU A 25 -8.75 -50.15 9.12
N ALA A 26 -9.19 -50.89 8.09
CA ALA A 26 -8.87 -50.56 6.71
C ALA A 26 -9.48 -49.21 6.29
N ALA A 27 -10.73 -48.93 6.66
CA ALA A 27 -11.36 -47.64 6.40
C ALA A 27 -10.63 -46.48 7.10
N TYR A 28 -10.25 -46.64 8.37
CA TYR A 28 -9.47 -45.63 9.09
C TYR A 28 -8.08 -45.40 8.50
N ALA A 29 -7.42 -46.44 8.00
CA ALA A 29 -6.14 -46.28 7.34
C ALA A 29 -6.24 -45.39 6.09
N VAL A 30 -7.33 -45.52 5.32
CA VAL A 30 -7.62 -44.66 4.16
C VAL A 30 -7.91 -43.23 4.60
N GLU A 31 -8.77 -43.04 5.60
CA GLU A 31 -9.12 -41.71 6.12
C GLU A 31 -7.89 -40.95 6.66
N ILE A 32 -7.02 -41.63 7.41
CA ILE A 32 -5.75 -41.05 7.88
C ILE A 32 -4.85 -40.65 6.71
N GLY A 33 -4.85 -41.43 5.62
CA GLY A 33 -4.15 -41.10 4.38
C GLY A 33 -4.67 -39.79 3.78
N VAL A 34 -5.98 -39.69 3.57
CA VAL A 34 -6.63 -38.48 3.03
C VAL A 34 -6.33 -37.25 3.91
N LEU A 35 -6.47 -37.37 5.23
CA LEU A 35 -6.19 -36.26 6.15
C LEU A 35 -4.73 -35.81 6.13
N ARG A 36 -3.77 -36.74 5.92
CA ARG A 36 -2.35 -36.38 5.74
C ARG A 36 -2.13 -35.61 4.45
N ASP A 37 -2.73 -36.05 3.36
CA ASP A 37 -2.62 -35.41 2.05
C ASP A 37 -3.24 -34.01 2.07
N GLU A 38 -4.43 -33.85 2.67
CA GLU A 38 -5.10 -32.57 2.85
C GLU A 38 -4.28 -31.61 3.72
N LYS A 39 -3.72 -32.10 4.85
CA LYS A 39 -2.85 -31.30 5.71
C LYS A 39 -1.59 -30.85 4.97
N GLN A 40 -0.98 -31.72 4.18
CA GLN A 40 0.20 -31.38 3.39
C GLN A 40 -0.13 -30.34 2.30
N SER A 41 -1.26 -30.52 1.61
CA SER A 41 -1.76 -29.56 0.61
C SER A 41 -2.02 -28.18 1.22
N ALA A 42 -2.70 -28.12 2.37
CA ALA A 42 -2.96 -26.87 3.08
C ALA A 42 -1.68 -26.18 3.56
N ALA A 43 -0.70 -26.95 4.06
CA ALA A 43 0.60 -26.41 4.46
C ALA A 43 1.36 -25.80 3.26
N GLN A 44 1.34 -26.46 2.11
CA GLN A 44 1.96 -25.94 0.89
C GLN A 44 1.26 -24.67 0.40
N ALA A 45 -0.08 -24.63 0.43
CA ALA A 45 -0.84 -23.44 0.06
C ALA A 45 -0.50 -22.24 0.95
N LEU A 46 -0.34 -22.46 2.27
CA LEU A 46 0.07 -21.41 3.21
C LEU A 46 1.48 -20.89 2.94
N LEU A 47 2.43 -21.77 2.58
CA LEU A 47 3.78 -21.36 2.20
C LEU A 47 3.75 -20.48 0.94
N ASN A 48 3.08 -20.93 -0.12
CA ASN A 48 2.96 -20.19 -1.38
C ASN A 48 2.30 -18.81 -1.15
N ALA A 49 1.23 -18.75 -0.37
CA ALA A 49 0.54 -17.50 -0.05
C ALA A 49 1.43 -16.52 0.74
N ASN A 50 2.26 -17.02 1.66
CA ASN A 50 3.21 -16.19 2.39
C ASN A 50 4.33 -15.64 1.50
N GLU A 51 4.83 -16.45 0.56
CA GLU A 51 5.82 -16.01 -0.42
C GLU A 51 5.24 -14.93 -1.34
N GLU A 52 4.01 -15.11 -1.82
CA GLU A 52 3.30 -14.11 -2.61
C GLU A 52 3.08 -12.81 -1.82
N LYS A 53 2.63 -12.92 -0.56
CA LYS A 53 2.49 -11.77 0.34
C LYS A 53 3.82 -11.02 0.50
N LYS A 54 4.93 -11.74 0.69
CA LYS A 54 6.26 -11.13 0.82
C LYS A 54 6.65 -10.39 -0.46
N ARG A 55 6.49 -11.04 -1.61
CA ARG A 55 6.75 -10.43 -2.92
C ARG A 55 5.92 -9.17 -3.14
N LEU A 56 4.62 -9.22 -2.88
CA LEU A 56 3.73 -8.06 -3.01
C LEU A 56 4.15 -6.94 -2.05
N THR A 57 4.57 -7.27 -0.82
CA THR A 57 5.05 -6.26 0.13
C THR A 57 6.33 -5.57 -0.37
N GLU A 58 7.27 -6.33 -0.94
CA GLU A 58 8.47 -5.75 -1.56
C GLU A 58 8.14 -4.89 -2.80
N GLU A 59 7.15 -5.31 -3.60
CA GLU A 59 6.64 -4.51 -4.72
C GLU A 59 5.96 -3.22 -4.22
N CYS A 60 5.16 -3.28 -3.14
CA CYS A 60 4.58 -2.11 -2.48
C CYS A 60 5.66 -1.14 -2.00
N ASP A 61 6.69 -1.65 -1.34
CA ASP A 61 7.77 -0.84 -0.79
C ASP A 61 8.60 -0.21 -1.91
N LYS A 62 8.87 -0.94 -2.99
CA LYS A 62 9.48 -0.39 -4.21
C LYS A 62 8.62 0.68 -4.87
N ALA A 63 7.31 0.47 -4.97
CA ALA A 63 6.38 1.45 -5.52
C ALA A 63 6.28 2.70 -4.63
N ARG A 64 6.31 2.54 -3.30
CA ARG A 64 6.36 3.66 -2.33
C ARG A 64 7.68 4.41 -2.36
N GLN A 65 8.78 3.72 -2.63
CA GLN A 65 10.11 4.31 -2.80
C GLN A 65 10.31 4.91 -4.20
N GLY A 66 9.46 4.54 -5.16
CA GLY A 66 9.52 4.96 -6.55
C GLY A 66 8.74 6.25 -6.80
N ASN A 67 9.44 7.29 -7.26
CA ASN A 67 8.96 8.44 -8.03
C ASN A 67 7.61 9.05 -7.62
N GLY A 68 7.29 9.07 -6.33
CA GLY A 68 6.17 9.85 -5.82
C GLY A 68 6.34 11.31 -6.27
N LYS A 69 5.24 11.94 -6.69
CA LYS A 69 5.26 13.36 -7.03
C LYS A 69 5.40 14.15 -5.73
N VAL A 70 6.35 15.08 -5.70
CA VAL A 70 6.49 16.01 -4.57
C VAL A 70 5.54 17.17 -4.82
N VAL A 71 4.63 17.43 -3.89
CA VAL A 71 3.71 18.56 -3.95
C VAL A 71 4.20 19.63 -3.00
N VAL A 72 4.47 20.82 -3.55
CA VAL A 72 4.83 22.03 -2.81
C VAL A 72 3.61 22.95 -2.84
N GLY A 73 2.96 23.15 -1.71
CA GLY A 73 1.83 24.05 -1.54
C GLY A 73 2.22 25.28 -0.75
N PHE A 74 1.85 26.48 -1.21
CA PHE A 74 2.05 27.73 -0.47
C PHE A 74 1.07 28.81 -0.89
N THR A 75 0.99 29.89 -0.10
CA THR A 75 0.15 31.05 -0.38
C THR A 75 1.01 32.29 -0.56
N VAL A 76 0.87 32.97 -1.69
CA VAL A 76 1.46 34.28 -1.94
C VAL A 76 0.46 35.36 -1.53
N THR A 77 0.83 36.15 -0.53
CA THR A 77 0.02 37.24 0.01
C THR A 77 0.29 38.55 -0.74
N ASN A 78 -0.68 39.48 -0.66
CA ASN A 78 -0.62 40.81 -1.29
C ASN A 78 -0.50 40.78 -2.82
N VAL A 79 -0.99 39.72 -3.45
CA VAL A 79 -1.13 39.58 -4.91
C VAL A 79 -2.59 39.30 -5.24
N ALA A 80 -3.25 40.26 -5.88
CA ALA A 80 -4.63 40.17 -6.30
C ALA A 80 -4.78 39.20 -7.48
N PHE A 81 -5.29 38.01 -7.21
CA PHE A 81 -5.45 36.93 -8.19
C PHE A 81 -6.24 37.36 -9.44
N GLU A 82 -7.32 38.13 -9.28
CA GLU A 82 -8.15 38.57 -10.40
C GLU A 82 -7.38 39.48 -11.37
N ARG A 83 -6.53 40.38 -10.83
CA ARG A 83 -5.68 41.26 -11.64
C ARG A 83 -4.56 40.50 -12.33
N LEU A 84 -3.99 39.51 -11.64
CA LEU A 84 -3.01 38.60 -12.22
C LEU A 84 -3.63 37.81 -13.38
N GLN A 85 -4.82 37.22 -13.19
CA GLN A 85 -5.54 36.47 -14.24
C GLN A 85 -5.96 37.31 -15.44
N ALA A 86 -6.32 38.58 -15.22
CA ALA A 86 -6.68 39.49 -16.31
C ALA A 86 -5.53 39.71 -17.31
N GLN A 87 -4.29 39.42 -16.91
CA GLN A 87 -3.09 39.54 -17.73
C GLN A 87 -2.47 38.16 -17.98
N GLY A 88 -2.94 37.45 -19.02
CA GLY A 88 -2.47 36.09 -19.32
C GLY A 88 -0.94 35.94 -19.40
N ALA A 89 -0.24 36.91 -20.01
CA ALA A 89 1.23 36.92 -20.08
C ALA A 89 1.89 37.03 -18.69
N LEU A 90 1.26 37.74 -17.75
CA LEU A 90 1.76 37.89 -16.38
C LEU A 90 1.56 36.58 -15.59
N VAL A 91 0.47 35.85 -15.82
CA VAL A 91 0.24 34.51 -15.23
C VAL A 91 1.33 33.54 -15.68
N GLU A 92 1.61 33.47 -16.98
CA GLU A 92 2.65 32.59 -17.52
C GLU A 92 4.03 32.94 -16.95
N ALA A 93 4.36 34.23 -16.91
CA ALA A 93 5.63 34.70 -16.35
C ALA A 93 5.73 34.40 -14.84
N PHE A 94 4.63 34.58 -14.09
CA PHE A 94 4.55 34.24 -12.67
C PHE A 94 4.76 32.75 -12.43
N GLN A 95 4.07 31.87 -13.17
CA GLN A 95 4.26 30.43 -13.09
C GLN A 95 5.69 30.03 -13.44
N ALA A 96 6.26 30.59 -14.51
CA ALA A 96 7.65 30.32 -14.91
C ALA A 96 8.65 30.72 -13.83
N ARG A 97 8.44 31.86 -13.15
CA ARG A 97 9.30 32.28 -12.02
C ARG A 97 9.19 31.36 -10.82
N ILE A 98 8.00 30.89 -10.49
CA ILE A 98 7.83 29.91 -9.41
C ILE A 98 8.52 28.59 -9.77
N VAL A 99 8.32 28.08 -10.98
CA VAL A 99 8.99 26.88 -11.49
C VAL A 99 10.51 27.04 -11.37
N GLN A 100 11.04 28.19 -11.80
CA GLN A 100 12.47 28.48 -11.71
C GLN A 100 12.96 28.48 -10.26
N ALA A 101 12.28 29.18 -9.35
CA ALA A 101 12.66 29.26 -7.94
C ALA A 101 12.65 27.89 -7.26
N ILE A 102 11.63 27.06 -7.50
CA ILE A 102 11.56 25.69 -6.98
C ILE A 102 12.69 24.83 -7.56
N THR A 103 12.96 24.98 -8.86
CA THR A 103 14.03 24.22 -9.53
C THR A 103 15.40 24.61 -9.02
N ASP A 104 15.65 25.90 -8.77
CA ASP A 104 16.92 26.39 -8.25
C ASP A 104 17.12 25.92 -6.79
N GLU A 105 16.08 25.95 -5.96
CA GLU A 105 16.11 25.40 -4.59
C GLU A 105 16.28 23.87 -4.57
N ALA A 106 15.63 23.16 -5.49
CA ALA A 106 15.86 21.71 -5.64
C ALA A 106 17.29 21.40 -6.12
N ARG A 107 17.86 22.25 -6.97
CA ARG A 107 19.24 22.12 -7.46
C ARG A 107 20.25 22.31 -6.33
N THR A 108 20.05 23.27 -5.43
CA THR A 108 20.92 23.42 -4.25
C THR A 108 20.84 22.21 -3.32
N ALA A 109 19.70 21.50 -3.32
CA ALA A 109 19.53 20.22 -2.65
C ALA A 109 20.12 19.00 -3.41
N GLY A 110 20.73 19.20 -4.58
CA GLY A 110 21.35 18.13 -5.37
C GLY A 110 20.44 17.46 -6.41
N HIS A 111 19.22 17.97 -6.61
CA HIS A 111 18.25 17.40 -7.55
C HIS A 111 18.25 18.21 -8.86
N ALA A 112 18.85 17.67 -9.91
CA ALA A 112 18.83 18.27 -11.25
C ALA A 112 17.70 17.70 -12.12
N GLY A 113 17.17 18.51 -13.04
CA GLY A 113 16.18 18.05 -14.03
C GLY A 113 14.78 17.80 -13.47
N LEU A 114 14.33 18.65 -12.56
CA LEU A 114 13.00 18.57 -11.96
C LEU A 114 11.94 19.06 -12.94
N ALA A 115 10.91 18.24 -13.22
CA ALA A 115 9.72 18.70 -13.91
C ALA A 115 8.75 19.29 -12.88
N VAL A 116 8.47 20.59 -12.97
CA VAL A 116 7.56 21.31 -12.07
C VAL A 116 6.33 21.80 -12.82
N HIS A 117 5.15 21.42 -12.37
CA HIS A 117 3.87 21.92 -12.88
C HIS A 117 3.16 22.75 -11.82
N VAL A 118 2.74 23.96 -12.14
CA VAL A 118 2.17 24.91 -11.17
C VAL A 118 0.69 25.16 -11.45
N THR A 119 -0.15 24.96 -10.44
CA THR A 119 -1.59 25.26 -10.46
C THR A 119 -1.90 26.41 -9.49
N LEU A 120 -2.72 27.36 -9.92
CA LEU A 120 -3.19 28.48 -9.09
C LEU A 120 -4.63 28.22 -8.64
N LEU A 121 -4.92 28.31 -7.33
CA LEU A 121 -6.12 27.71 -6.74
C LEU A 121 -7.17 28.68 -6.17
N SER A 122 -6.85 29.95 -5.86
CA SER A 122 -7.80 30.82 -5.13
C SER A 122 -7.71 32.32 -5.44
N ALA A 123 -8.85 33.00 -5.23
CA ALA A 123 -8.99 34.46 -5.26
C ALA A 123 -8.63 35.11 -3.90
N GLY A 124 -8.24 36.38 -3.92
CA GLY A 124 -7.77 37.15 -2.75
C GLY A 124 -6.28 36.98 -2.51
N SER A 125 -5.84 35.77 -2.17
CA SER A 125 -4.42 35.39 -2.12
C SER A 125 -4.15 34.28 -3.12
N VAL A 126 -3.00 34.33 -3.79
CA VAL A 126 -2.64 33.34 -4.81
C VAL A 126 -2.13 32.09 -4.11
N ARG A 127 -3.00 31.09 -3.96
CA ARG A 127 -2.60 29.75 -3.52
C ARG A 127 -1.99 29.00 -4.69
N VAL A 128 -0.78 28.49 -4.48
CA VAL A 128 0.02 27.80 -5.47
C VAL A 128 0.21 26.36 -5.03
N GLU A 129 -0.04 25.44 -5.95
CA GLU A 129 0.33 24.03 -5.81
C GLU A 129 1.27 23.66 -6.96
N ALA A 130 2.48 23.25 -6.61
CA ALA A 130 3.51 22.87 -7.56
C ALA A 130 3.82 21.37 -7.42
N GLU A 131 3.63 20.61 -8.51
CA GLU A 131 4.02 19.20 -8.59
C GLU A 131 5.42 19.08 -9.17
N ALA A 132 6.35 18.59 -8.37
CA ALA A 132 7.74 18.36 -8.68
C ALA A 132 8.00 16.84 -8.84
N SER A 133 8.47 16.42 -10.01
CA SER A 133 8.83 15.02 -10.28
C SER A 133 10.35 14.89 -10.45
N PRO A 134 11.05 14.18 -9.55
CA PRO A 134 12.47 13.88 -9.73
C PRO A 134 12.70 13.08 -11.01
N HIS A 135 13.84 13.31 -11.67
CA HIS A 135 14.21 12.54 -12.85
C HIS A 135 14.38 11.05 -12.47
N PRO A 136 13.92 10.09 -13.29
CA PRO A 136 13.98 8.65 -12.96
C PRO A 136 15.41 8.11 -12.76
N SER A 137 16.44 8.84 -13.15
CA SER A 137 17.84 8.46 -12.93
C SER A 137 18.36 8.68 -11.51
N VAL A 138 17.64 9.42 -10.65
CA VAL A 138 18.13 9.82 -9.31
C VAL A 138 18.02 8.67 -8.28
N GLY A 139 17.51 7.50 -8.69
CA GLY A 139 17.43 6.32 -7.85
C GLY A 139 16.24 6.32 -6.89
N PRO A 140 15.98 5.18 -6.22
CA PRO A 140 14.88 5.06 -5.27
C PRO A 140 15.08 6.02 -4.09
N GLY A 141 14.00 6.65 -3.62
CA GLY A 141 14.03 7.58 -2.50
C GLY A 141 14.34 9.05 -2.85
N ALA A 142 14.61 9.36 -4.12
CA ALA A 142 14.83 10.74 -4.58
C ALA A 142 13.70 11.69 -4.18
N SER A 143 12.44 11.26 -4.29
CA SER A 143 11.31 12.10 -3.87
C SER A 143 11.27 12.35 -2.36
N GLN A 144 11.65 11.36 -1.55
CA GLN A 144 11.69 11.50 -0.08
C GLN A 144 12.81 12.44 0.36
N ASP A 145 14.00 12.31 -0.23
CA ASP A 145 15.09 13.24 0.01
C ASP A 145 14.70 14.66 -0.44
N LEU A 146 14.09 14.80 -1.62
CA LEU A 146 13.60 16.11 -2.09
C LEU A 146 12.57 16.72 -1.13
N VAL A 147 11.64 15.94 -0.59
CA VAL A 147 10.66 16.41 0.41
C VAL A 147 11.34 16.84 1.69
N ALA A 148 12.28 16.04 2.21
CA ALA A 148 13.03 16.37 3.41
C ALA A 148 13.83 17.66 3.22
N ARG A 149 14.49 17.83 2.07
CA ARG A 149 15.30 18.99 1.74
C ARG A 149 14.46 20.26 1.56
N LEU A 150 13.48 20.23 0.66
CA LEU A 150 12.61 21.38 0.42
C LEU A 150 11.79 21.74 1.66
N GLY A 151 11.27 20.75 2.39
CA GLY A 151 10.50 20.97 3.62
C GLY A 151 11.34 21.54 4.78
N SER A 152 12.66 21.30 4.78
CA SER A 152 13.58 21.89 5.76
C SER A 152 14.22 23.21 5.31
N SER A 153 13.94 23.66 4.08
CA SER A 153 14.55 24.88 3.54
C SER A 153 13.97 26.12 4.22
N SER A 154 14.83 26.84 4.94
CA SER A 154 14.48 28.14 5.52
C SER A 154 14.56 29.29 4.52
N THR A 155 15.17 29.06 3.34
CA THR A 155 15.37 30.07 2.30
C THR A 155 14.27 30.07 1.25
N MET A 156 13.55 28.94 1.10
CA MET A 156 12.57 28.73 0.02
C MET A 156 11.47 29.80 -0.02
N ALA A 157 10.83 30.11 1.11
CA ALA A 157 9.75 31.10 1.16
C ALA A 157 10.24 32.49 0.72
N ARG A 158 11.46 32.88 1.13
CA ARG A 158 12.07 34.16 0.75
C ARG A 158 12.47 34.16 -0.73
N ALA A 159 13.05 33.07 -1.23
CA ALA A 159 13.42 32.93 -2.63
C ALA A 159 12.20 33.05 -3.56
N LEU A 160 11.08 32.41 -3.18
CA LEU A 160 9.81 32.52 -3.90
C LEU A 160 9.26 33.95 -3.88
N ALA A 161 9.27 34.63 -2.73
CA ALA A 161 8.82 36.02 -2.63
C ALA A 161 9.64 36.95 -3.54
N LEU A 162 10.97 36.85 -3.52
CA LEU A 162 11.87 37.64 -4.37
C LEU A 162 11.70 37.32 -5.86
N ALA A 163 11.47 36.05 -6.20
CA ALA A 163 11.23 35.63 -7.59
C ALA A 163 9.94 36.25 -8.15
N VAL A 164 8.90 36.35 -7.32
CA VAL A 164 7.63 37.01 -7.70
C VAL A 164 7.78 38.53 -7.73
N GLU A 165 8.45 39.13 -6.74
CA GLU A 165 8.65 40.58 -6.64
C GLU A 165 9.48 41.14 -7.81
N SER A 166 10.43 40.35 -8.33
CA SER A 166 11.26 40.73 -9.48
C SER A 166 10.56 40.58 -10.85
N LEU A 167 9.29 40.20 -10.88
CA LEU A 167 8.54 39.98 -12.11
C LEU A 167 8.09 41.34 -12.72
N PRO A 168 8.51 41.68 -13.96
CA PRO A 168 8.10 42.95 -14.57
C PRO A 168 6.58 43.03 -14.76
N GLY A 169 5.95 44.11 -14.28
CA GLY A 169 4.51 44.34 -14.41
C GLY A 169 3.67 43.75 -13.27
N ILE A 170 4.30 43.08 -12.30
CA ILE A 170 3.61 42.52 -11.13
C ILE A 170 2.96 43.62 -10.26
N GLU A 171 3.42 44.86 -10.38
CA GLU A 171 2.94 46.03 -9.64
C GLU A 171 1.45 46.31 -9.90
N VAL A 172 0.93 45.90 -11.05
CA VAL A 172 -0.50 46.06 -11.37
C VAL A 172 -1.37 45.10 -10.55
N ALA A 173 -0.80 43.96 -10.14
CA ALA A 173 -1.47 42.93 -9.37
C ALA A 173 -1.11 42.95 -7.88
N THR A 174 -0.13 43.73 -7.43
CA THR A 174 0.27 43.78 -6.01
C THR A 174 -0.52 44.83 -5.23
N GLU A 175 -0.82 44.51 -3.97
CA GLU A 175 -1.52 45.39 -3.03
C GLU A 175 -0.62 45.81 -1.85
N GLY A 176 0.59 45.29 -1.79
CA GLY A 176 1.55 45.53 -0.72
C GLY A 176 2.81 44.67 -0.87
N PRO A 177 3.66 44.61 0.17
CA PRO A 177 4.88 43.79 0.16
C PRO A 177 4.57 42.31 -0.03
N ILE A 178 5.17 41.67 -1.03
CA ILE A 178 4.90 40.26 -1.33
C ILE A 178 5.51 39.37 -0.25
N SER A 179 4.72 38.45 0.30
CA SER A 179 5.23 37.44 1.23
C SER A 179 4.60 36.07 0.99
N VAL A 180 5.36 35.02 1.27
CA VAL A 180 4.93 33.62 1.11
C VAL A 180 4.66 33.02 2.48
N VAL A 181 3.47 32.47 2.67
CA VAL A 181 3.01 31.82 3.90
C VAL A 181 2.52 30.41 3.61
N ASP A 182 2.31 29.62 4.67
CA ASP A 182 1.77 28.26 4.61
C ASP A 182 2.55 27.32 3.66
N LEU A 183 3.87 27.47 3.59
CA LEU A 183 4.73 26.60 2.80
C LEU A 183 4.66 25.17 3.37
N SER A 184 4.22 24.24 2.53
CA SER A 184 4.10 22.82 2.84
C SER A 184 4.70 22.00 1.70
N VAL A 185 5.43 20.94 2.06
CA VAL A 185 6.01 20.00 1.09
C VAL A 185 5.58 18.61 1.50
N SER A 186 4.96 17.88 0.59
CA SER A 186 4.44 16.54 0.86
C SER A 186 4.63 15.62 -0.34
N LEU A 187 4.58 14.31 -0.09
CA LEU A 187 4.56 13.31 -1.15
C LEU A 187 3.11 13.04 -1.55
N ARG A 188 2.78 13.32 -2.81
CA ARG A 188 1.60 12.76 -3.43
C ARG A 188 1.97 11.39 -3.94
N ASN A 189 1.69 10.41 -3.10
CA ASN A 189 1.75 9.01 -3.50
C ASN A 189 0.74 8.81 -4.64
N GLY A 190 1.23 8.38 -5.81
CA GLY A 190 0.40 8.19 -6.99
C GLY A 190 -0.75 7.21 -6.74
N GLU A 191 -1.75 7.25 -7.62
CA GLU A 191 -2.97 6.43 -7.62
C GLU A 191 -2.69 4.91 -7.48
N ASP A 192 -1.47 4.46 -7.81
CA ASP A 192 -1.01 3.09 -7.58
C ASP A 192 -1.08 2.64 -6.11
N VAL A 193 -0.96 3.54 -5.12
CA VAL A 193 -1.07 3.13 -3.71
C VAL A 193 -2.47 2.62 -3.39
N HIS A 194 -3.52 3.13 -4.06
CA HIS A 194 -4.88 2.62 -3.87
C HIS A 194 -5.04 1.22 -4.48
N LEU A 195 -4.60 1.03 -5.73
CA LEU A 195 -4.65 -0.29 -6.39
C LEU A 195 -3.87 -1.35 -5.61
N VAL A 196 -2.69 -0.98 -5.13
CA VAL A 196 -1.83 -1.86 -4.33
C VAL A 196 -2.44 -2.14 -2.96
N ARG A 197 -3.06 -1.13 -2.31
CA ARG A 197 -3.79 -1.31 -1.05
C ARG A 197 -4.98 -2.23 -1.23
N ASP A 198 -5.73 -2.09 -2.30
CA ASP A 198 -6.90 -2.91 -2.60
C ASP A 198 -6.49 -4.38 -2.81
N ARG A 199 -5.41 -4.62 -3.56
CA ARG A 199 -4.81 -5.96 -3.70
C ARG A 199 -4.35 -6.53 -2.37
N HIS A 200 -3.70 -5.73 -1.53
CA HIS A 200 -3.26 -6.17 -0.21
C HIS A 200 -4.44 -6.52 0.71
N GLN A 201 -5.51 -5.71 0.67
CA GLN A 201 -6.71 -5.94 1.45
C GLN A 201 -7.44 -7.22 0.98
N ALA A 202 -7.55 -7.45 -0.32
CA ALA A 202 -8.08 -8.68 -0.88
C ALA A 202 -7.27 -9.91 -0.42
N LEU A 203 -5.94 -9.83 -0.43
CA LEU A 203 -5.08 -10.91 0.04
C LEU A 203 -5.23 -11.16 1.55
N GLN A 204 -5.36 -10.11 2.37
CA GLN A 204 -5.62 -10.24 3.81
C GLN A 204 -6.95 -10.91 4.09
N GLN A 205 -8.01 -10.57 3.33
CA GLN A 205 -9.31 -11.21 3.43
C GLN A 205 -9.23 -12.69 3.06
N SER A 206 -8.50 -13.03 1.98
CA SER A 206 -8.26 -14.41 1.58
C SER A 206 -7.53 -15.21 2.68
N HIS A 207 -6.50 -14.64 3.28
CA HIS A 207 -5.80 -15.27 4.42
C HIS A 207 -6.70 -15.47 5.64
N ALA A 208 -7.57 -14.50 5.95
CA ALA A 208 -8.50 -14.61 7.07
C ALA A 208 -9.51 -15.74 6.85
N ALA A 209 -10.04 -15.86 5.62
CA ALA A 209 -10.93 -16.95 5.22
C ALA A 209 -10.26 -18.32 5.36
N LEU A 210 -9.06 -18.49 4.79
CA LEU A 210 -8.30 -19.75 4.91
C LEU A 210 -8.02 -20.15 6.37
N ARG A 211 -7.76 -19.16 7.24
CA ARG A 211 -7.53 -19.41 8.66
C ARG A 211 -8.80 -19.83 9.40
N ALA A 212 -9.94 -19.23 9.04
CA ALA A 212 -11.24 -19.61 9.57
C ALA A 212 -11.61 -21.03 9.16
N ASP A 213 -11.43 -21.38 7.88
CA ASP A 213 -11.67 -22.73 7.35
C ASP A 213 -10.79 -23.78 8.06
N HIS A 214 -9.50 -23.47 8.24
CA HIS A 214 -8.59 -24.36 8.96
C HIS A 214 -9.01 -24.58 10.42
N LYS A 215 -9.50 -23.53 11.09
CA LYS A 215 -10.00 -23.63 12.47
C LYS A 215 -11.29 -24.47 12.52
N GLY A 216 -12.20 -24.29 11.56
CA GLY A 216 -13.41 -25.09 11.44
C GLY A 216 -13.12 -26.58 11.25
N LEU A 217 -12.15 -26.91 10.38
CA LEU A 217 -11.69 -28.29 10.19
C LEU A 217 -11.07 -28.87 11.47
N GLN A 218 -10.32 -28.09 12.24
CA GLN A 218 -9.77 -28.54 13.53
C GLN A 218 -10.87 -28.83 14.57
N GLU A 219 -11.89 -27.99 14.64
CA GLU A 219 -13.02 -28.17 15.56
C GLU A 219 -13.85 -29.41 15.19
N GLN A 220 -14.15 -29.60 13.90
CA GLN A 220 -14.82 -30.80 13.40
C GLN A 220 -14.05 -32.07 13.72
N HIS A 221 -12.73 -32.07 13.49
CA HIS A 221 -11.88 -33.20 13.82
C HIS A 221 -11.88 -33.50 15.32
N ALA A 222 -11.85 -32.46 16.16
CA ALA A 222 -11.91 -32.62 17.61
C ALA A 222 -13.27 -33.17 18.09
N GLU A 223 -14.39 -32.73 17.50
CA GLU A 223 -15.72 -33.23 17.81
C GLU A 223 -15.88 -34.69 17.38
N GLU A 224 -15.39 -35.03 16.19
CA GLU A 224 -15.43 -36.39 15.69
C GLU A 224 -14.60 -37.34 16.58
N GLN A 225 -13.42 -36.90 17.04
CA GLN A 225 -12.65 -37.67 18.02
C GLN A 225 -13.38 -37.87 19.35
N ARG A 226 -14.14 -36.88 19.84
CA ARG A 226 -14.97 -37.05 21.05
C ARG A 226 -16.10 -38.04 20.83
N ARG A 227 -16.84 -37.92 19.72
CA ARG A 227 -17.91 -38.87 19.37
C ARG A 227 -17.39 -40.30 19.27
N ARG A 228 -16.17 -40.48 18.75
CA ARG A 228 -15.51 -41.80 18.70
C ARG A 228 -15.08 -42.33 20.06
N GLN A 229 -14.88 -41.49 21.08
CA GLN A 229 -14.55 -41.92 22.45
C GLN A 229 -15.79 -42.26 23.29
N GLU A 230 -16.97 -41.75 22.90
CA GLU A 230 -18.24 -41.99 23.60
C GLU A 230 -18.97 -43.25 23.11
N LEU A 231 -18.58 -43.82 21.97
CA LEU A 231 -19.09 -45.07 21.39
C LEU A 231 -18.22 -46.27 21.78
#